data_AF-A0A7C7R6Q6-F1
#
_entry.id   AF-A0A7C7R6Q6-F1
#
_cell.length_a   1.000
_cell.length_b   1.000
_cell.length_c   1.000
_cell.angle_alpha   90.00
_cell.angle_beta   90.00
_cell.angle_gamma   90.00
#
_symmetry.space_group_name_H-M   'P 1'
#
loop_
_entity.id
_entity.type
_entity.pdbx_description
1 polymer ?
#
loop_
_entity_poly.entity_id
_entity_poly.type
_entity_poly.pdbx_seq_one_letter_code
_entity_poly.pdbx_strand_id
1 'polypeptide(L)'
;MPTYQVATLQRPPGWQPRTLDDVPPSPGELLETLGRFDQLWPAIRCAVQHNRRARDDASQAWAVVVEPGTRGQTWATARLCTPISYHVRTLWWPDGWEPVTPVDVPACQSPAESQIDPEVLTYQQAVAKVWALNQQSIHFAGSTWYVVVAVENEPAAPAPPPADRPKDHQGEEPMMRPLHVVQPEVGGPGDCSHCPARSLPCSSAAPTRDPVPPAGRSGSESPGAALGL
;
A
#
# COMPACT_ATOMS: atom_id res chain seq x y z
N MET A 1 -5.56 -15.86 -0.13
CA MET A 1 -5.32 -14.40 -0.01
C MET A 1 -3.82 -14.17 -0.14
N PRO A 2 -3.37 -13.08 -0.79
CA PRO A 2 -1.95 -12.78 -0.84
C PRO A 2 -1.44 -12.54 0.58
N THR A 3 -0.35 -13.21 0.96
CA THR A 3 0.34 -12.96 2.23
C THR A 3 1.54 -12.08 1.92
N TYR A 4 1.57 -10.86 2.47
CA TYR A 4 2.71 -9.97 2.36
C TYR A 4 3.74 -10.32 3.42
N GLN A 5 5.02 -10.27 3.05
CA GLN A 5 6.13 -10.52 3.95
C GLN A 5 7.04 -9.30 4.01
N VAL A 6 7.44 -8.91 5.21
CA VAL A 6 8.48 -7.89 5.40
C VAL A 6 9.80 -8.60 5.62
N ALA A 7 10.69 -8.49 4.64
CA ALA A 7 12.00 -9.11 4.63
C ALA A 7 13.07 -8.03 4.81
N THR A 8 14.06 -8.28 5.66
CA THR A 8 15.24 -7.40 5.75
C THR A 8 16.38 -7.96 4.94
N LEU A 9 17.00 -7.10 4.16
CA LEU A 9 18.12 -7.40 3.29
C LEU A 9 19.36 -6.68 3.79
N GLN A 10 20.53 -7.22 3.47
CA GLN A 10 21.76 -6.45 3.56
C GLN A 10 21.75 -5.32 2.53
N ARG A 11 21.96 -4.10 3.00
CA ARG A 11 22.05 -2.89 2.19
C ARG A 11 23.28 -2.98 1.27
N PRO A 12 23.14 -2.87 -0.05
CA PRO A 12 24.29 -2.87 -0.95
C PRO A 12 25.24 -1.70 -0.64
N PRO A 13 26.58 -1.92 -0.71
CA PRO A 13 27.55 -0.86 -0.51
C PRO A 13 27.29 0.34 -1.44
N GLY A 14 27.30 1.56 -0.88
CA GLY A 14 27.12 2.80 -1.65
C GLY A 14 25.68 3.10 -2.08
N TRP A 15 24.72 2.20 -1.92
CA TRP A 15 23.31 2.48 -2.22
C TRP A 15 22.72 3.44 -1.19
N GLN A 16 22.10 4.53 -1.63
CA GLN A 16 21.46 5.53 -0.78
C GLN A 16 19.96 5.65 -1.10
N PRO A 17 19.07 5.07 -0.26
CA PRO A 17 17.63 5.17 -0.49
C PRO A 17 17.17 6.62 -0.30
N ARG A 18 16.40 7.13 -1.26
CA ARG A 18 15.78 8.46 -1.25
C ARG A 18 14.58 8.47 -0.30
N THR A 19 13.77 7.41 -0.31
CA THR A 19 12.61 7.23 0.57
C THR A 19 12.86 6.13 1.59
N LEU A 20 11.88 5.87 2.48
CA LEU A 20 11.96 4.79 3.48
C LEU A 20 11.39 3.47 2.98
N ASP A 21 10.75 3.46 1.81
CA ASP A 21 10.21 2.27 1.15
C ASP A 21 10.97 1.91 -0.13
N ASP A 22 12.03 2.66 -0.46
CA ASP A 22 12.92 2.35 -1.58
C ASP A 22 13.47 0.92 -1.48
N VAL A 23 13.72 0.32 -2.64
CA VAL A 23 14.28 -1.03 -2.77
C VAL A 23 15.59 -0.95 -3.53
N PRO A 24 16.62 -1.72 -3.12
CA PRO A 24 17.87 -1.74 -3.86
C PRO A 24 17.67 -2.33 -5.26
N PRO A 25 18.45 -1.89 -6.27
CA PRO A 25 18.32 -2.38 -7.65
C PRO A 25 18.63 -3.88 -7.80
N SER A 26 19.36 -4.45 -6.83
CA SER A 26 19.52 -5.88 -6.69
C SER A 26 19.35 -6.22 -5.22
N PRO A 27 18.47 -7.17 -4.86
CA PRO A 27 18.29 -7.57 -3.47
C PRO A 27 19.62 -8.12 -2.95
N GLY A 28 20.08 -7.59 -1.81
CA GLY A 28 21.22 -8.14 -1.09
C GLY A 28 20.88 -9.49 -0.45
N GLU A 29 21.78 -9.97 0.41
CA GLU A 29 21.51 -11.19 1.19
C GLU A 29 20.28 -10.98 2.08
N LEU A 30 19.37 -11.95 2.09
CA LEU A 30 18.25 -11.98 3.02
C LEU A 30 18.76 -12.26 4.43
N LEU A 31 18.55 -11.31 5.34
CA LEU A 31 18.99 -11.42 6.73
C LEU A 31 17.93 -12.12 7.59
N GLU A 32 16.71 -11.58 7.58
CA GLU A 32 15.61 -12.09 8.40
C GLU A 32 14.24 -11.68 7.82
N THR A 33 13.18 -12.21 8.42
CA THR A 33 11.80 -11.84 8.14
C THR A 33 11.19 -11.20 9.37
N LEU A 34 10.82 -9.93 9.28
CA LEU A 34 10.25 -9.17 10.40
C LEU A 34 8.82 -9.60 10.71
N GLY A 35 8.07 -10.02 9.69
CA GLY A 35 6.68 -10.42 9.87
C GLY A 35 5.98 -10.81 8.58
N ARG A 36 4.80 -11.39 8.75
CA ARG A 36 3.84 -11.72 7.69
C ARG A 36 2.53 -11.00 7.97
N PHE A 37 1.88 -10.53 6.91
CA PHE A 37 0.71 -9.68 6.98
C PHE A 37 -0.28 -10.11 5.91
N ASP A 38 -1.56 -10.17 6.26
CA ASP A 38 -2.62 -10.46 5.29
C ASP A 38 -3.01 -9.23 4.46
N GLN A 39 -2.46 -8.06 4.81
CA GLN A 39 -2.72 -6.79 4.16
C GLN A 39 -1.41 -6.04 3.87
N LEU A 40 -1.39 -5.33 2.73
CA LEU A 40 -0.22 -4.61 2.25
C LEU A 40 0.17 -3.43 3.16
N TRP A 41 -0.80 -2.61 3.59
CA TRP A 41 -0.53 -1.41 4.38
C TRP A 41 0.15 -1.66 5.74
N PRO A 42 -0.30 -2.63 6.54
CA PRO A 42 0.44 -3.05 7.73
C PRO A 42 1.90 -3.46 7.43
N ALA A 43 2.13 -4.20 6.34
CA ALA A 43 3.48 -4.61 5.94
C ALA A 43 4.36 -3.40 5.58
N ILE A 44 3.84 -2.44 4.81
CA ILE A 44 4.57 -1.21 4.45
C ILE A 44 4.90 -0.39 5.69
N ARG A 45 3.94 -0.18 6.60
CA ARG A 45 4.19 0.56 7.85
C ARG A 45 5.29 -0.10 8.67
N CYS A 46 5.26 -1.43 8.78
CA CYS A 46 6.31 -2.19 9.45
C CYS A 46 7.68 -1.97 8.78
N ALA A 47 7.78 -2.10 7.47
CA ALA A 47 9.03 -1.87 6.72
C ALA A 47 9.55 -0.43 6.88
N VAL A 48 8.69 0.57 6.70
CA VAL A 48 9.05 2.00 6.84
C VAL A 48 9.50 2.33 8.26
N GLN A 49 8.84 1.77 9.28
CA GLN A 49 9.23 1.98 10.67
C GLN A 49 10.59 1.35 10.98
N HIS A 50 10.85 0.14 10.48
CA HIS A 50 12.16 -0.49 10.59
C HIS A 50 13.23 0.35 9.89
N ASN A 51 12.98 0.76 8.65
CA ASN A 51 13.93 1.54 7.85
C ASN A 51 14.26 2.91 8.42
N ARG A 52 13.29 3.54 9.11
CA ARG A 52 13.55 4.76 9.86
C ARG A 52 14.59 4.53 10.96
N ARG A 53 14.38 3.52 11.81
CA ARG A 53 15.32 3.16 12.89
C ARG A 53 16.68 2.74 12.32
N ALA A 54 16.68 1.89 11.30
CA ALA A 54 17.90 1.44 10.63
C ALA A 54 18.71 2.61 10.06
N ARG A 55 18.04 3.65 9.54
CA ARG A 55 18.70 4.88 9.07
C ARG A 55 19.30 5.67 10.23
N ASP A 56 18.55 5.86 11.32
CA ASP A 56 19.00 6.59 12.50
C ASP A 56 20.20 5.89 13.18
N ASP A 57 20.20 4.56 13.19
CA ASP A 57 21.25 3.72 13.78
C ASP A 57 22.42 3.41 12.81
N ALA A 58 22.38 3.95 11.58
CA ALA A 58 23.33 3.64 10.50
C ALA A 58 23.49 2.12 10.21
N SER A 59 22.43 1.35 10.42
CA SER A 59 22.37 -0.09 10.18
C SER A 59 22.54 -0.44 8.70
N GLN A 60 23.11 -1.61 8.45
CA GLN A 60 23.18 -2.22 7.12
C GLN A 60 21.95 -3.07 6.79
N ALA A 61 20.98 -3.21 7.70
CA ALA A 61 19.73 -3.90 7.41
C ALA A 61 18.71 -2.94 6.78
N TRP A 62 18.01 -3.38 5.74
CA TRP A 62 16.95 -2.62 5.08
C TRP A 62 15.74 -3.50 4.77
N ALA A 63 14.58 -3.11 5.27
CA ALA A 63 13.33 -3.81 5.10
C ALA A 63 12.66 -3.49 3.75
N VAL A 64 12.15 -4.53 3.10
CA VAL A 64 11.36 -4.44 1.86
C VAL A 64 10.09 -5.26 2.02
N VAL A 65 9.03 -4.91 1.30
CA VAL A 65 7.79 -5.68 1.28
C VAL A 65 7.75 -6.54 0.03
N VAL A 66 7.50 -7.83 0.22
CA VAL A 66 7.39 -8.81 -0.85
C VAL A 66 6.12 -9.63 -0.77
N GLU A 67 5.69 -10.14 -1.91
CA GLU A 67 4.75 -11.24 -2.02
C GLU A 67 5.54 -12.54 -2.30
N PRO A 68 5.72 -13.42 -1.30
CA PRO A 68 6.47 -14.65 -1.44
C PRO A 68 5.71 -15.64 -2.34
N GLY A 69 6.45 -16.46 -3.09
CA GLY A 69 5.86 -17.47 -3.98
C GLY A 69 5.40 -16.95 -5.34
N THR A 70 5.32 -15.62 -5.50
CA THR A 70 5.15 -14.96 -6.80
C THR A 70 6.52 -14.61 -7.37
N ARG A 71 6.80 -14.96 -8.62
CA ARG A 71 8.08 -14.58 -9.26
C ARG A 71 8.07 -13.09 -9.58
N GLY A 72 9.02 -12.35 -9.01
CA GLY A 72 9.27 -10.95 -9.34
C GLY A 72 10.18 -10.79 -10.55
N GLN A 73 10.26 -9.55 -11.06
CA GLN A 73 11.19 -9.21 -12.14
C GLN A 73 12.62 -9.00 -11.60
N THR A 74 12.71 -8.32 -10.47
CA THR A 74 13.98 -8.01 -9.81
C THR A 74 14.42 -9.13 -8.88
N TRP A 75 13.47 -9.89 -8.34
CA TRP A 75 13.74 -10.99 -7.42
C TRP A 75 13.03 -12.28 -7.85
N ALA A 76 13.80 -13.27 -8.28
CA ALA A 76 13.25 -14.49 -8.88
C ALA A 76 12.37 -15.31 -7.94
N THR A 77 12.53 -15.17 -6.63
CA THR A 77 11.83 -15.98 -5.61
C THR A 77 10.65 -15.26 -4.95
N ALA A 78 10.47 -13.96 -5.18
CA ALA A 78 9.40 -13.16 -4.59
C ALA A 78 9.12 -11.90 -5.41
N ARG A 79 7.87 -11.43 -5.43
CA ARG A 79 7.51 -10.17 -6.12
C ARG A 79 7.71 -9.00 -5.17
N LEU A 80 8.36 -7.93 -5.63
CA LEU A 80 8.56 -6.73 -4.81
C LEU A 80 7.30 -5.85 -4.87
N CYS A 81 6.74 -5.57 -3.70
CA CYS A 81 5.58 -4.67 -3.55
C CYS A 81 6.02 -3.21 -3.37
N THR A 82 7.19 -2.98 -2.78
CA THR A 82 7.80 -1.66 -2.60
C THR A 82 8.92 -1.39 -3.65
N PRO A 83 9.29 -0.12 -3.91
CA PRO A 83 8.65 1.11 -3.44
C PRO A 83 7.23 1.27 -4.00
N ILE A 84 6.43 2.13 -3.39
CA ILE A 84 5.07 2.38 -3.85
C ILE A 84 4.96 3.78 -4.41
N SER A 85 4.44 3.88 -5.62
CA SER A 85 4.14 5.17 -6.25
C SER A 85 2.73 5.58 -5.86
N TYR A 86 2.57 6.83 -5.40
CA TYR A 86 1.27 7.40 -5.10
C TYR A 86 0.78 8.26 -6.24
N HIS A 87 -0.46 8.06 -6.62
CA HIS A 87 -1.14 8.85 -7.65
C HIS A 87 -2.49 9.31 -7.13
N VAL A 88 -3.07 10.28 -7.82
CA VAL A 88 -4.47 10.65 -7.62
C VAL A 88 -5.29 10.01 -8.73
N ARG A 89 -6.40 9.37 -8.35
CA ARG A 89 -7.35 8.74 -9.26
C ARG A 89 -8.72 9.35 -9.03
N THR A 90 -9.51 9.50 -10.10
CA THR A 90 -10.92 9.86 -9.99
C THR A 90 -11.78 8.61 -9.74
N LEU A 91 -12.81 8.76 -8.93
CA LEU A 91 -13.91 7.84 -8.81
C LEU A 91 -15.20 8.61 -9.12
N TRP A 92 -16.17 7.91 -9.68
CA TRP A 92 -17.53 8.44 -9.75
C TRP A 92 -18.08 8.62 -8.33
N TRP A 93 -18.84 9.68 -8.11
CA TRP A 93 -19.56 9.89 -6.85
C TRP A 93 -20.65 8.80 -6.72
N PRO A 94 -20.54 7.84 -5.77
CA PRO A 94 -21.51 6.76 -5.70
C PRO A 94 -22.90 7.26 -5.30
N ASP A 95 -23.94 6.75 -5.95
CA ASP A 95 -25.32 7.12 -5.61
C ASP A 95 -25.63 6.83 -4.15
N GLY A 96 -26.20 7.82 -3.44
CA GLY A 96 -26.59 7.71 -2.04
C GLY A 96 -25.43 7.60 -1.04
N TRP A 97 -24.20 7.83 -1.49
CA TRP A 97 -23.02 8.00 -0.64
C TRP A 97 -22.73 9.48 -0.44
N GLU A 98 -22.38 9.87 0.79
CA GLU A 98 -22.01 11.24 1.14
C GLU A 98 -20.69 11.27 1.93
N PRO A 99 -19.70 12.08 1.54
CA PRO A 99 -18.48 12.27 2.30
C PRO A 99 -18.74 13.09 3.56
N VAL A 100 -18.19 12.66 4.68
CA VAL A 100 -18.09 13.44 5.92
C VAL A 100 -16.83 14.31 5.89
N THR A 101 -15.77 13.83 5.24
CA THR A 101 -14.51 14.57 5.07
C THR A 101 -14.01 14.55 3.61
N PRO A 102 -13.17 15.51 3.19
CA PRO A 102 -12.56 15.53 1.86
C PRO A 102 -11.61 14.36 1.56
N VAL A 103 -11.32 13.51 2.54
CA VAL A 103 -10.42 12.35 2.39
C VAL A 103 -11.15 11.03 2.64
N ASP A 104 -12.48 11.06 2.70
CA ASP A 104 -13.28 9.85 2.80
C ASP A 104 -13.17 9.01 1.53
N VAL A 105 -13.20 7.70 1.71
CA VAL A 105 -13.07 6.72 0.63
C VAL A 105 -14.29 5.80 0.65
N PRO A 106 -15.09 5.76 -0.42
CA PRO A 106 -16.24 4.86 -0.46
C PRO A 106 -15.78 3.39 -0.40
N ALA A 107 -16.49 2.58 0.38
CA ALA A 107 -16.19 1.16 0.54
C ALA A 107 -16.55 0.34 -0.72
N CYS A 108 -17.56 0.78 -1.47
CA CYS A 108 -17.99 0.15 -2.71
C CYS A 108 -17.37 0.89 -3.90
N GLN A 109 -16.25 0.37 -4.41
CA GLN A 109 -15.57 0.92 -5.57
C GLN A 109 -15.92 0.10 -6.81
N SER A 110 -16.44 0.76 -7.84
CA SER A 110 -16.58 0.13 -9.15
C SER A 110 -15.23 0.22 -9.88
N PRO A 111 -14.75 -0.85 -10.53
CA PRO A 111 -13.52 -0.84 -11.33
C PRO A 111 -13.62 0.00 -12.63
N ALA A 112 -14.62 0.87 -12.75
CA ALA A 112 -14.82 1.71 -13.92
C ALA A 112 -13.52 2.41 -14.36
N GLU A 113 -13.35 2.52 -15.69
CA GLU A 113 -12.24 3.21 -16.35
C GLU A 113 -12.17 4.64 -15.82
N SER A 114 -11.23 4.87 -14.93
CA SER A 114 -10.96 6.19 -14.39
C SER A 114 -9.53 6.55 -14.70
N GLN A 115 -9.33 7.81 -14.99
CA GLN A 115 -8.01 8.34 -15.28
C GLN A 115 -7.17 8.37 -14.00
N ILE A 116 -6.01 7.73 -14.07
CA ILE A 116 -4.94 7.93 -13.09
C ILE A 116 -4.15 9.14 -13.55
N ASP A 117 -3.95 10.10 -12.65
CA ASP A 117 -3.03 11.20 -12.89
C ASP A 117 -1.62 10.66 -13.13
N PRO A 118 -0.97 10.96 -14.28
CA PRO A 118 0.37 10.45 -14.57
C PRO A 118 1.43 10.97 -13.59
N GLU A 119 1.13 12.03 -12.83
CA GLU A 119 2.03 12.58 -11.82
C GLU A 119 2.26 11.58 -10.67
N VAL A 120 3.51 11.19 -10.46
CA VAL A 120 3.93 10.43 -9.27
C VAL A 120 4.18 11.40 -8.13
N LEU A 121 3.49 11.17 -7.02
CA LEU A 121 3.52 12.03 -5.83
C LEU A 121 4.11 11.29 -4.63
N THR A 122 4.60 12.04 -3.65
CA THR A 122 4.76 11.49 -2.30
C THR A 122 3.38 11.28 -1.66
N TYR A 123 3.27 10.39 -0.68
CA TYR A 123 2.00 10.16 0.04
C TYR A 123 1.41 11.47 0.58
N GLN A 124 2.23 12.32 1.20
CA GLN A 124 1.78 13.61 1.75
C GLN A 124 1.25 14.56 0.67
N GLN A 125 1.93 14.63 -0.48
CA GLN A 125 1.46 15.43 -1.62
C GLN A 125 0.16 14.88 -2.21
N ALA A 126 0.05 13.56 -2.35
CA ALA A 126 -1.16 12.91 -2.86
C ALA A 126 -2.37 13.17 -1.95
N VAL A 127 -2.20 13.02 -0.63
CA VAL A 127 -3.27 13.31 0.35
C VAL A 127 -3.66 14.79 0.31
N ALA A 128 -2.69 15.71 0.28
CA ALA A 128 -2.97 17.14 0.19
C ALA A 128 -3.72 17.51 -1.11
N LYS A 129 -3.33 16.92 -2.23
CA LYS A 129 -3.98 17.11 -3.53
C LYS A 129 -5.42 16.60 -3.52
N VAL A 130 -5.64 15.38 -3.03
CA VAL A 130 -7.00 14.80 -2.86
C VAL A 130 -7.86 15.66 -1.96
N TRP A 131 -7.33 16.09 -0.81
CA TRP A 131 -8.06 16.96 0.10
C TRP A 131 -8.52 18.24 -0.60
N ALA A 132 -7.62 18.92 -1.32
CA ALA A 132 -7.94 20.17 -2.02
C ALA A 132 -8.98 19.98 -3.13
N LEU A 133 -8.84 18.92 -3.93
CA LEU A 133 -9.76 18.60 -5.03
C LEU A 133 -11.16 18.25 -4.50
N ASN A 134 -11.24 17.39 -3.49
CA ASN A 134 -12.51 16.99 -2.90
C ASN A 134 -13.19 18.13 -2.13
N GLN A 135 -12.41 19.01 -1.49
CA GLN A 135 -12.96 20.21 -0.87
C GLN A 135 -13.67 21.11 -1.91
N GLN A 136 -13.12 21.21 -3.12
CA GLN A 136 -13.77 21.91 -4.22
C GLN A 136 -15.03 21.18 -4.67
N SER A 137 -14.99 19.84 -4.82
CA SER A 137 -16.17 19.05 -5.17
C SER A 137 -17.32 19.24 -4.16
N ILE A 138 -17.02 19.32 -2.87
CA ILE A 138 -18.02 19.60 -1.83
C ILE A 138 -18.61 21.01 -2.00
N HIS A 139 -17.77 22.02 -2.21
CA HIS A 139 -18.24 23.41 -2.30
C HIS A 139 -19.03 23.73 -3.58
N PHE A 140 -18.71 23.06 -4.69
CA PHE A 140 -19.28 23.35 -6.00
C PHE A 140 -20.19 22.22 -6.54
N ALA A 141 -20.55 21.25 -5.69
CA ALA A 141 -21.37 20.08 -6.05
C ALA A 141 -20.84 19.33 -7.28
N GLY A 142 -19.54 19.04 -7.29
CA GLY A 142 -18.90 18.26 -8.35
C GLY A 142 -19.35 16.80 -8.35
N SER A 143 -19.46 16.18 -9.53
CA SER A 143 -19.80 14.75 -9.69
C SER A 143 -18.59 13.80 -9.61
N THR A 144 -17.39 14.37 -9.42
CA THR A 144 -16.13 13.63 -9.37
C THR A 144 -15.61 13.61 -7.95
N TRP A 145 -15.25 12.41 -7.48
CA TRP A 145 -14.52 12.22 -6.24
C TRP A 145 -13.08 11.80 -6.53
N TYR A 146 -12.13 12.21 -5.71
CA TYR A 146 -10.71 11.92 -5.90
C TYR A 146 -10.23 11.05 -4.75
N VAL A 147 -9.37 10.07 -5.06
CA VAL A 147 -8.75 9.19 -4.07
C VAL A 147 -7.26 9.06 -4.32
N VAL A 148 -6.52 8.78 -3.25
CA VAL A 148 -5.12 8.39 -3.35
C VAL A 148 -5.07 6.93 -3.75
N VAL A 149 -4.25 6.63 -4.74
CA VAL A 149 -3.97 5.25 -5.15
C VAL A 149 -2.49 4.97 -5.03
N ALA A 150 -2.20 3.77 -4.58
CA ALA A 150 -0.87 3.24 -4.42
C ALA A 150 -0.64 2.16 -5.47
N VAL A 151 0.39 2.36 -6.28
CA VAL A 151 0.76 1.44 -7.35
C VAL A 151 2.02 0.70 -6.92
N GLU A 152 1.93 -0.63 -6.89
CA GLU A 152 3.09 -1.46 -6.55
C GLU A 152 4.19 -1.36 -7.61
N ASN A 153 5.45 -1.54 -7.18
CA ASN A 153 6.62 -1.40 -8.06
C ASN A 153 6.61 -2.40 -9.22
N GLU A 154 6.37 -3.68 -8.92
CA GLU A 154 6.41 -4.74 -9.91
C GLU A 154 5.02 -5.10 -10.43
N PRO A 155 4.87 -5.32 -11.76
CA PRO A 155 3.61 -5.77 -12.33
C PRO A 155 3.23 -7.14 -11.78
N ALA A 156 1.92 -7.38 -11.68
CA ALA A 156 1.39 -8.71 -11.45
C ALA A 156 1.54 -9.55 -12.74
N ALA A 157 1.32 -10.86 -12.60
CA ALA A 157 1.27 -11.80 -13.72
C ALA A 157 0.38 -11.25 -14.87
N PRO A 158 0.64 -11.65 -16.14
CA PRO A 158 -0.19 -11.26 -17.27
C PRO A 158 -1.67 -11.48 -16.95
N ALA A 159 -2.51 -10.49 -17.26
CA ALA A 159 -3.94 -10.67 -17.16
C ALA A 159 -4.33 -11.86 -18.05
N PRO A 160 -5.12 -12.84 -17.58
CA PRO A 160 -5.61 -13.87 -18.47
C PRO A 160 -6.35 -13.21 -19.64
N PRO A 161 -6.14 -13.66 -20.88
CA PRO A 161 -6.81 -13.07 -22.03
C PRO A 161 -8.33 -13.13 -21.82
N PRO A 162 -9.07 -12.10 -22.24
CA PRO A 162 -10.53 -12.13 -22.21
C PRO A 162 -11.03 -13.39 -22.92
N ALA A 163 -12.06 -14.03 -22.39
CA ALA A 163 -12.60 -15.27 -22.97
C ALA A 163 -13.00 -15.13 -24.46
N ASP A 164 -13.32 -13.90 -24.88
CA ASP A 164 -13.76 -13.55 -26.23
C ASP A 164 -12.65 -12.98 -27.12
N ARG A 165 -11.37 -13.02 -26.70
CA ARG A 165 -10.26 -12.48 -27.51
C ARG A 165 -10.03 -13.36 -28.75
N PRO A 166 -10.12 -12.81 -29.98
CA PRO A 166 -9.80 -13.55 -31.20
C PRO A 166 -8.36 -14.06 -31.17
N LYS A 167 -8.15 -15.33 -31.57
CA LYS A 167 -6.85 -16.02 -31.52
C LYS A 167 -5.75 -15.39 -32.40
N ASP A 168 -6.13 -14.45 -33.26
CA ASP A 168 -5.26 -13.86 -34.28
C ASP A 168 -4.56 -12.59 -33.79
N HIS A 169 -4.89 -12.10 -32.58
CA HIS A 169 -4.22 -10.96 -31.98
C HIS A 169 -3.05 -11.40 -31.08
N GLN A 170 -1.87 -11.56 -31.68
CA GLN A 170 -0.57 -11.63 -30.96
C GLN A 170 -0.14 -10.24 -30.43
N GLY A 171 -1.07 -9.50 -29.84
CA GLY A 171 -0.72 -8.27 -29.12
C GLY A 171 -0.06 -8.63 -27.80
N GLU A 172 1.01 -7.92 -27.42
CA GLU A 172 1.60 -8.02 -26.08
C GLU A 172 0.49 -7.87 -25.03
N GLU A 173 0.37 -8.84 -24.13
CA GLU A 173 -0.64 -8.76 -23.08
C GLU A 173 -0.26 -7.63 -22.12
N PRO A 174 -1.18 -6.68 -21.84
CA PRO A 174 -0.87 -5.57 -20.97
C PRO A 174 -0.58 -6.12 -19.56
N MET A 175 0.66 -5.95 -19.10
CA MET A 175 1.04 -6.27 -17.73
C MET A 175 0.33 -5.29 -16.78
N MET A 176 -0.56 -5.80 -15.92
CA MET A 176 -1.29 -4.97 -14.98
C MET A 176 -0.50 -4.82 -13.68
N ARG A 177 -0.35 -3.57 -13.20
CA ARG A 177 0.20 -3.31 -11.87
C ARG A 177 -0.93 -3.33 -10.84
N PRO A 178 -0.77 -4.04 -9.71
CA PRO A 178 -1.71 -3.94 -8.61
C PRO A 178 -1.84 -2.49 -8.14
N LEU A 179 -3.08 -2.03 -8.02
CA LEU A 179 -3.44 -0.72 -7.54
C LEU A 179 -4.28 -0.88 -6.27
N HIS A 180 -3.91 -0.12 -5.25
CA HIS A 180 -4.60 -0.09 -3.96
C HIS A 180 -5.15 1.29 -3.71
N VAL A 181 -6.46 1.40 -3.47
CA VAL A 181 -7.01 2.67 -2.97
C VAL A 181 -6.60 2.84 -1.52
N VAL A 182 -5.96 3.96 -1.22
CA VAL A 182 -5.44 4.27 0.10
C VAL A 182 -6.54 4.90 0.92
N GLN A 183 -6.77 4.41 2.14
CA GLN A 183 -7.59 5.09 3.12
C GLN A 183 -6.71 5.94 4.04
N PRO A 184 -6.79 7.28 3.98
CA PRO A 184 -5.99 8.15 4.83
C PRO A 184 -6.40 8.03 6.31
N GLU A 185 -5.47 8.31 7.22
CA GLU A 185 -5.68 8.15 8.67
C GLU A 185 -6.86 8.99 9.20
N VAL A 186 -7.01 10.20 8.67
CA VAL A 186 -8.02 11.20 9.06
C VAL A 186 -9.36 11.01 8.32
N GLY A 187 -9.43 10.07 7.36
CA GLY A 187 -10.64 9.78 6.59
C GLY A 187 -11.48 8.62 7.13
N GLY A 188 -12.73 8.59 6.73
CA GLY A 188 -13.68 7.50 6.98
C GLY A 188 -14.20 6.86 5.69
N PRO A 189 -15.16 5.92 5.81
CA PRO A 189 -15.83 5.34 4.67
C PRO A 189 -16.90 6.28 4.04
N GLY A 190 -17.12 7.46 4.61
CA GLY A 190 -18.29 8.31 4.34
C GLY A 190 -19.58 7.75 4.94
N ASP A 191 -20.70 8.44 4.72
CA ASP A 191 -22.04 7.97 5.02
C ASP A 191 -22.60 7.23 3.81
N CYS A 192 -23.04 5.99 4.01
CA CYS A 192 -23.64 5.16 2.98
C CYS A 192 -25.07 4.73 3.35
N SER A 193 -25.72 5.45 4.27
CA SER A 193 -27.08 5.15 4.75
C SER A 193 -28.12 5.14 3.63
N HIS A 194 -27.86 5.88 2.56
CA HIS A 194 -28.74 6.04 1.39
C HIS A 194 -28.24 5.30 0.14
N CYS A 195 -27.10 4.61 0.21
CA CYS A 195 -26.54 3.92 -0.94
C CYS A 195 -27.43 2.77 -1.41
N PRO A 196 -27.71 2.63 -2.72
CA PRO A 196 -28.29 1.40 -3.28
C PRO A 196 -27.41 0.16 -3.01
N ALA A 197 -26.09 0.37 -2.92
CA ALA A 197 -25.09 -0.64 -2.60
C ALA A 197 -25.06 -1.07 -1.12
N ARG A 198 -25.90 -0.50 -0.23
CA ARG A 198 -25.97 -0.87 1.19
C ARG A 198 -26.37 -2.34 1.42
N SER A 199 -26.99 -2.98 0.43
CA SER A 199 -27.28 -4.42 0.46
C SER A 199 -26.11 -5.30 0.00
N LEU A 200 -25.05 -4.70 -0.57
CA LEU A 200 -23.89 -5.41 -1.06
C LEU A 200 -22.87 -5.62 0.06
N PRO A 201 -22.12 -6.74 0.04
CA PRO A 201 -21.10 -7.04 1.05
C PRO A 201 -20.04 -5.94 1.24
N CYS A 202 -19.76 -5.16 0.20
CA CYS A 202 -18.81 -4.04 0.24
C CYS A 202 -19.21 -2.92 1.20
N SER A 203 -20.50 -2.73 1.47
CA SER A 203 -21.00 -1.70 2.40
C SER A 203 -20.72 -2.03 3.88
N SER A 204 -20.54 -3.31 4.18
CA SER A 204 -20.26 -3.85 5.52
C SER A 204 -18.78 -4.19 5.73
N ALA A 205 -17.93 -3.97 4.74
CA ALA A 205 -16.49 -4.09 4.91
C ALA A 205 -16.04 -2.97 5.86
N ALA A 206 -15.87 -3.31 7.13
CA ALA A 206 -15.30 -2.39 8.10
C ALA A 206 -13.95 -1.92 7.56
N PRO A 207 -13.68 -0.61 7.51
CA PRO A 207 -12.32 -0.14 7.28
C PRO A 207 -11.46 -0.73 8.39
N THR A 208 -10.43 -1.49 8.05
CA THR A 208 -9.48 -2.04 9.03
C THR A 208 -8.67 -0.89 9.62
N ARG A 209 -9.28 -0.14 10.54
CA ARG A 209 -8.59 0.72 11.50
C ARG A 209 -8.06 -0.18 12.59
N ASP A 210 -6.87 -0.73 12.37
CA ASP A 210 -6.23 -1.57 13.37
C ASP A 210 -5.23 -0.79 14.25
N PRO A 211 -5.17 -1.16 15.54
CA PRO A 211 -4.47 -0.42 16.58
C PRO A 211 -2.97 -0.38 16.34
N VAL A 212 -2.37 0.77 16.65
CA VAL A 212 -0.92 0.91 16.82
C VAL A 212 -0.48 -0.09 17.89
N PRO A 213 0.41 -1.06 17.59
CA PRO A 213 0.91 -1.95 18.63
C PRO A 213 1.69 -1.10 19.65
N PRO A 214 1.50 -1.31 20.97
CA PRO A 214 2.28 -0.60 21.96
C PRO A 214 3.76 -0.93 21.74
N ALA A 215 4.61 0.09 21.78
CA ALA A 215 6.05 -0.06 21.71
C ALA A 215 6.53 -0.93 22.89
N GLY A 216 6.68 -2.23 22.64
CA GLY A 216 7.24 -3.17 23.60
C GLY A 216 8.69 -2.82 23.90
N ARG A 217 8.93 -2.28 25.09
CA ARG A 217 10.25 -2.13 25.68
C ARG A 217 10.82 -3.52 25.96
N SER A 218 11.86 -3.91 25.24
CA SER A 218 12.75 -5.00 25.66
C SER A 218 13.61 -4.50 26.82
N GLY A 219 13.14 -4.74 28.05
CA GLY A 219 13.94 -4.65 29.25
C GLY A 219 14.55 -6.02 29.55
N SER A 220 15.82 -6.18 29.23
CA SER A 220 16.66 -7.29 29.66
C SER A 220 17.01 -7.10 31.14
N GLU A 221 16.54 -7.98 32.02
CA GLU A 221 17.17 -8.21 33.32
C GLU A 221 17.85 -9.58 33.29
N SER A 222 19.18 -9.55 33.44
CA SER A 222 20.05 -10.71 33.59
C SER A 222 19.96 -11.29 35.01
N PRO A 223 20.28 -12.59 35.20
CA PRO A 223 20.20 -13.25 36.50
C PRO A 223 21.37 -12.86 37.39
N GLY A 224 21.07 -12.47 38.63
CA GLY A 224 22.05 -12.23 39.68
C GLY A 224 22.78 -13.52 40.06
N ALA A 225 24.09 -13.53 39.84
CA ALA A 225 25.00 -14.59 40.25
C ALA A 225 25.13 -14.63 41.79
N ALA A 226 25.07 -15.85 42.32
CA ALA A 226 25.41 -16.17 43.70
C ALA A 226 26.94 -16.17 43.90
N LEU A 227 27.40 -15.38 44.86
CA LEU A 227 28.65 -15.45 45.62
C LEU A 227 28.26 -14.86 47.00
N GLY A 228 28.35 -15.51 48.16
CA GLY A 228 29.26 -16.52 48.64
C GLY A 228 30.00 -15.94 49.85
N LEU A 229 29.55 -16.33 51.06
CA LEU A 229 30.17 -16.31 52.42
C LEU A 229 29.27 -15.73 53.51
#